data_AF-A0A7S0I2N0-F1
#
_entry.id   AF-A0A7S0I2N0-F1
#
_cell.length_a   1.000
_cell.length_b   1.000
_cell.length_c   1.000
_cell.angle_alpha   90.00
_cell.angle_beta   90.00
_cell.angle_gamma   90.00
#
_symmetry.space_group_name_H-M   'P 1'
#
loop_
_entity.id
_entity.type
_entity.pdbx_description
1 polymer ?
#
loop_
_entity_poly.entity_id
_entity_poly.type
_entity_poly.pdbx_seq_one_letter_code
_entity_poly.pdbx_strand_id
1 'polypeptide(L)'
;MFPCNPIGKLFCIRPPDGWANEDNLDGLVHQYGPNMVLKEKLVGVHGCRGIDFWESPTAAESDTRHLLILNSSARALHSYVVFKNNATILEDSERILLRFGSEGGQDMLPVCFCVDGEGKAWVAFENSGKIVRYDLESGEALQEVELPTKRATGMTFGGESMEDLYVTVSMSTVNTSQAGGGGGGG
;
A
#
# COMPACT_ATOMS: atom_id res chain seq x y z
N MET A 1 -0.68 3.44 9.05
CA MET A 1 -1.87 2.88 9.71
C MET A 1 -1.80 1.39 9.51
N PHE A 2 -1.79 0.59 10.58
CA PHE A 2 -1.47 -0.84 10.48
C PHE A 2 -2.75 -1.65 10.26
N PRO A 3 -2.76 -2.61 9.32
CA PRO A 3 -3.86 -3.56 9.22
C PRO A 3 -3.88 -4.38 10.52
N CYS A 4 -5.03 -4.40 11.19
CA CYS A 4 -5.25 -5.29 12.31
C CYS A 4 -5.23 -6.72 11.79
N ASN A 5 -4.12 -7.44 12.01
CA ASN A 5 -4.14 -8.89 11.86
C ASN A 5 -5.09 -9.46 12.93
N PRO A 6 -6.06 -10.32 12.59
CA PRO A 6 -6.88 -11.01 13.59
C PRO A 6 -6.08 -11.88 14.56
N ILE A 7 -4.78 -12.09 14.29
CA ILE A 7 -3.82 -12.72 15.21
C ILE A 7 -2.75 -11.69 15.52
N GLY A 8 -2.87 -10.99 16.66
CA GLY A 8 -2.05 -9.85 17.10
C GLY A 8 -0.55 -9.96 16.78
N LYS A 9 -0.19 -9.57 15.56
CA LYS A 9 1.15 -9.62 14.97
C LYS A 9 1.31 -8.34 14.17
N LEU A 10 2.39 -7.61 14.44
CA LEU A 10 2.72 -6.38 13.73
C LEU A 10 3.52 -6.73 12.48
N PHE A 11 3.08 -6.22 11.33
CA PHE A 11 3.87 -6.23 10.11
C PHE A 11 4.41 -4.83 9.83
N CYS A 12 5.67 -4.74 9.44
CA CYS A 12 6.30 -3.47 9.07
C CYS A 12 7.16 -3.69 7.83
N ILE A 13 7.08 -2.73 6.91
CA ILE A 13 7.96 -2.64 5.76
C ILE A 13 9.10 -1.71 6.14
N ARG A 14 10.33 -2.20 6.10
CA ARG A 14 11.52 -1.39 6.34
C ARG A 14 12.16 -1.06 4.99
N PRO A 15 12.38 0.23 4.66
CA PRO A 15 13.31 0.58 3.60
C PRO A 15 14.74 0.19 4.04
N PRO A 16 15.64 -0.18 3.12
CA PRO A 16 17.02 -0.50 3.47
C PRO A 16 17.73 0.69 4.15
N ASP A 17 18.89 0.42 4.77
CA ASP A 17 19.65 1.46 5.46
C ASP A 17 20.10 2.55 4.47
N GLY A 18 19.77 3.81 4.82
CA GLY A 18 19.91 4.97 3.95
C GLY A 18 18.63 5.24 3.14
N TRP A 19 17.82 6.19 3.60
CA TRP A 19 16.53 6.57 3.00
C TRP A 19 16.58 7.10 1.54
N ALA A 20 17.71 7.05 0.84
CA ALA A 20 17.92 7.78 -0.40
C ALA A 20 19.03 7.23 -1.33
N ASN A 21 19.42 5.96 -1.25
CA ASN A 21 20.27 5.38 -2.30
C ASN A 21 19.41 4.56 -3.26
N GLU A 22 19.27 5.03 -4.51
CA GLU A 22 18.59 4.32 -5.61
C GLU A 22 19.18 2.92 -5.86
N ASP A 23 20.40 2.68 -5.37
CA ASP A 23 21.15 1.43 -5.51
C ASP A 23 20.97 0.42 -4.35
N ASN A 24 20.36 0.82 -3.22
CA ASN A 24 20.11 -0.09 -2.11
C ASN A 24 18.65 -0.52 -2.14
N LEU A 25 18.43 -1.70 -2.70
CA LEU A 25 17.10 -2.16 -3.10
C LEU A 25 16.45 -3.00 -1.97
N ASP A 26 17.16 -3.61 -1.02
CA ASP A 26 16.59 -4.62 -0.11
C ASP A 26 15.55 -4.13 0.93
N GLY A 27 14.31 -3.91 0.48
CA GLY A 27 13.16 -3.68 1.35
C GLY A 27 12.72 -4.99 1.99
N LEU A 28 12.48 -4.94 3.32
CA LEU A 28 12.14 -6.11 4.11
C LEU A 28 10.73 -6.00 4.67
N VAL A 29 9.97 -7.09 4.59
CA VAL A 29 8.77 -7.25 5.41
C VAL A 29 9.15 -8.00 6.66
N HIS A 30 8.97 -7.34 7.80
CA HIS A 30 9.16 -7.94 9.10
C HIS A 30 7.83 -8.25 9.77
N GLN A 31 7.80 -9.33 10.53
CA GLN A 31 6.71 -9.67 11.42
C GLN A 31 7.22 -9.73 12.86
N TYR A 32 6.57 -9.03 13.77
CA TYR A 32 6.76 -9.20 15.21
C TYR A 32 5.77 -10.24 15.73
N GLY A 33 6.29 -11.27 16.41
CA GLY A 33 5.45 -12.24 17.13
C GLY A 33 4.84 -11.66 18.42
N PRO A 34 4.00 -12.43 19.14
CA PRO A 34 3.39 -11.98 20.40
C PRO A 34 4.40 -11.51 21.48
N ASN A 35 5.62 -12.03 21.42
CA ASN A 35 6.72 -11.65 22.33
C ASN A 35 7.60 -10.51 21.77
N MET A 36 7.15 -9.81 20.72
CA MET A 36 7.89 -8.76 20.01
C MET A 36 9.24 -9.22 19.41
N VAL A 37 9.40 -10.52 19.19
CA VAL A 37 10.56 -11.07 18.47
C VAL A 37 10.37 -10.84 16.97
N LEU A 38 11.36 -10.17 16.37
CA LEU A 38 11.43 -9.88 14.94
C LEU A 38 11.65 -11.16 14.12
N LYS A 39 10.88 -11.33 13.05
CA LYS A 39 11.11 -12.34 12.01
C LYS A 39 11.07 -11.70 10.63
N GLU A 40 12.07 -12.00 9.81
CA GLU A 40 12.07 -11.63 8.40
C GLU A 40 11.11 -12.54 7.62
N LYS A 41 10.37 -11.96 6.67
CA LYS A 41 9.31 -12.65 5.93
C LYS A 41 9.45 -12.54 4.42
N LEU A 42 9.80 -11.36 3.93
CA LEU A 42 10.08 -11.13 2.52
C LEU A 42 11.32 -10.25 2.39
N VAL A 43 12.13 -10.56 1.37
CA VAL A 43 13.33 -9.81 0.98
C VAL A 43 13.14 -9.24 -0.42
N GLY A 44 13.79 -8.11 -0.72
CA GLY A 44 13.75 -7.50 -2.06
C GLY A 44 12.44 -6.80 -2.42
N VAL A 45 11.64 -6.37 -1.44
CA VAL A 45 10.35 -5.73 -1.71
C VAL A 45 10.52 -4.21 -1.85
N HIS A 46 10.70 -3.74 -3.09
CA HIS A 46 11.06 -2.35 -3.42
C HIS A 46 9.85 -1.40 -3.44
N GLY A 47 10.06 -0.11 -3.18
CA GLY A 47 9.03 0.93 -3.41
C GLY A 47 7.73 0.74 -2.64
N CYS A 48 7.73 -0.05 -1.57
CA CYS A 48 6.52 -0.44 -0.88
C CYS A 48 6.01 0.66 0.06
N ARG A 49 4.70 0.89 0.05
CA ARG A 49 4.06 1.97 0.80
C ARG A 49 2.98 1.49 1.75
N GLY A 50 2.16 0.54 1.31
CA GLY A 50 1.02 0.03 2.06
C GLY A 50 1.10 -1.48 2.26
N ILE A 51 0.43 -1.96 3.30
CA ILE A 51 0.26 -3.37 3.59
C ILE A 51 -1.14 -3.60 4.15
N ASP A 52 -1.82 -4.65 3.71
CA ASP A 52 -3.13 -5.05 4.22
C ASP A 52 -3.33 -6.56 4.02
N PHE A 53 -4.43 -7.10 4.53
CA PHE A 53 -4.85 -8.46 4.25
C PHE A 53 -6.12 -8.47 3.41
N TRP A 54 -6.26 -9.50 2.60
CA TRP A 54 -7.46 -9.76 1.83
C TRP A 54 -7.84 -11.22 1.92
N GLU A 55 -9.14 -11.45 2.10
CA GLU A 55 -9.74 -12.78 1.97
C GLU A 55 -10.50 -12.80 0.67
N SER A 56 -10.08 -13.67 -0.25
CA SER A 56 -10.83 -13.89 -1.48
C SER A 56 -12.23 -14.42 -1.11
N PRO A 57 -13.33 -13.82 -1.60
CA PRO A 57 -14.68 -14.32 -1.36
C PRO A 57 -14.84 -15.80 -1.74
N THR A 58 -14.14 -16.23 -2.79
CA THR A 58 -14.13 -17.63 -3.26
C THR A 58 -13.28 -18.58 -2.42
N ALA A 59 -12.49 -18.07 -1.46
CA ALA A 59 -11.61 -18.85 -0.58
C ALA A 59 -11.69 -18.44 0.90
N ALA A 60 -12.80 -17.81 1.34
CA ALA A 60 -12.94 -17.28 2.71
C ALA A 60 -12.78 -18.36 3.80
N GLU A 61 -13.28 -19.57 3.55
CA GLU A 61 -13.18 -20.74 4.45
C GLU A 61 -11.81 -21.45 4.40
N SER A 62 -10.85 -20.92 3.64
CA SER A 62 -9.50 -21.47 3.59
C SER A 62 -8.73 -21.21 4.89
N ASP A 63 -7.79 -22.10 5.21
CA ASP A 63 -6.75 -21.87 6.23
C ASP A 63 -5.71 -20.83 5.80
N THR A 64 -5.86 -20.26 4.60
CA THR A 64 -4.98 -19.25 4.02
C THR A 64 -5.72 -17.93 3.76
N ARG A 65 -4.94 -16.86 3.66
CA ARG A 65 -5.40 -15.53 3.20
C ARG A 65 -4.30 -14.85 2.40
N HIS A 66 -4.60 -13.69 1.85
CA HIS A 66 -3.63 -12.92 1.07
C HIS A 66 -3.04 -11.80 1.93
N LEU A 67 -1.71 -11.72 1.97
CA LEU A 67 -0.97 -10.53 2.39
C LEU A 67 -0.80 -9.64 1.17
N LEU A 68 -1.36 -8.44 1.20
CA LEU A 68 -1.27 -7.48 0.13
C LEU A 68 -0.17 -6.46 0.44
N ILE A 69 0.65 -6.17 -0.57
CA ILE A 69 1.71 -5.17 -0.49
C ILE A 69 1.59 -4.24 -1.68
N LEU A 70 1.42 -2.95 -1.39
CA LEU A 70 1.40 -1.93 -2.44
C LEU A 70 2.83 -1.52 -2.78
N ASN A 71 3.26 -1.89 -3.99
CA ASN A 71 4.52 -1.47 -4.57
C ASN A 71 4.28 -0.26 -5.48
N SER A 72 4.65 0.92 -4.96
CA SER A 72 4.48 2.21 -5.64
C SER A 72 5.32 2.28 -6.92
N SER A 73 6.59 1.88 -6.86
CA SER A 73 7.52 1.94 -8.00
C SER A 73 7.11 0.97 -9.12
N ALA A 74 6.64 -0.22 -8.76
CA ALA A 74 6.12 -1.20 -9.72
C ALA A 74 4.68 -0.90 -10.18
N ARG A 75 4.02 0.12 -9.57
CA ARG A 75 2.61 0.47 -9.80
C ARG A 75 1.71 -0.76 -9.71
N ALA A 76 1.89 -1.55 -8.66
CA ALA A 76 1.20 -2.82 -8.53
C ALA A 76 0.83 -3.13 -7.08
N LEU A 77 -0.29 -3.81 -6.92
CA LEU A 77 -0.69 -4.43 -5.67
C LEU A 77 -0.32 -5.91 -5.74
N HIS A 78 0.75 -6.27 -5.01
CA HIS A 78 1.23 -7.64 -4.90
C HIS A 78 0.46 -8.38 -3.83
N SER A 79 0.31 -9.69 -4.02
CA SER A 79 -0.35 -10.61 -3.10
C SER A 79 0.57 -11.79 -2.82
N TYR A 80 0.67 -12.18 -1.56
CA TYR A 80 1.35 -13.38 -1.10
C TYR A 80 0.38 -14.23 -0.30
N VAL A 81 0.36 -15.53 -0.53
CA VAL A 81 -0.51 -16.44 0.24
C VAL A 81 0.12 -16.67 1.61
N VAL A 82 -0.65 -16.50 2.68
CA VAL A 82 -0.20 -16.70 4.05
C VAL A 82 -1.15 -17.62 4.80
N PHE A 83 -0.61 -18.53 5.61
CA PHE A 83 -1.43 -19.34 6.51
C PHE A 83 -2.00 -18.49 7.64
N LYS A 84 -3.30 -18.59 7.88
CA LYS A 84 -4.00 -17.84 8.93
C LYS A 84 -3.36 -18.16 10.29
N ASN A 85 -3.20 -19.43 10.65
CA ASN A 85 -2.72 -19.87 11.97
C ASN A 85 -1.37 -19.26 12.42
N ASN A 86 -0.39 -19.14 11.53
CA ASN A 86 1.00 -18.83 11.89
C ASN A 86 1.59 -17.64 11.10
N ALA A 87 0.87 -17.14 10.09
CA ALA A 87 1.33 -16.10 9.18
C ALA A 87 2.66 -16.45 8.48
N THR A 88 2.86 -17.73 8.19
CA THR A 88 3.91 -18.21 7.28
C THR A 88 3.45 -17.91 5.86
N ILE A 89 4.34 -17.26 5.10
CA ILE A 89 4.13 -16.99 3.69
C ILE A 89 4.46 -18.26 2.91
N LEU A 90 3.58 -18.65 1.99
CA LEU A 90 3.82 -19.77 1.09
C LEU A 90 4.85 -19.36 0.04
N GLU A 91 5.88 -20.18 -0.14
CA GLU A 91 6.93 -19.94 -1.14
C GLU A 91 6.33 -19.89 -2.56
N ASP A 92 6.92 -19.08 -3.43
CA ASP A 92 6.50 -18.87 -4.83
C ASP A 92 5.02 -18.48 -5.06
N SER A 93 4.35 -18.01 -3.99
CA SER A 93 2.94 -17.61 -4.02
C SER A 93 2.69 -16.17 -4.48
N GLU A 94 3.75 -15.42 -4.78
CA GLU A 94 3.66 -14.03 -5.22
C GLU A 94 2.85 -13.90 -6.51
N ARG A 95 1.80 -13.08 -6.49
CA ARG A 95 1.02 -12.72 -7.67
C ARG A 95 0.71 -11.23 -7.65
N ILE A 96 0.46 -10.65 -8.81
CA ILE A 96 -0.01 -9.27 -8.93
C ILE A 96 -1.52 -9.31 -9.09
N LEU A 97 -2.25 -8.69 -8.16
CA LEU A 97 -3.71 -8.59 -8.22
C LEU A 97 -4.15 -7.38 -9.03
N LEU A 98 -3.50 -6.24 -8.84
CA LEU A 98 -3.78 -5.01 -9.57
C LEU A 98 -2.51 -4.45 -10.19
N ARG A 99 -2.62 -4.00 -11.45
CA ARG A 99 -1.65 -3.12 -12.08
C ARG A 99 -2.30 -1.78 -12.34
N PHE A 100 -1.66 -0.72 -11.88
CA PHE A 100 -2.14 0.63 -12.09
C PHE A 100 -1.49 1.21 -13.34
N GLY A 101 -2.33 1.72 -14.26
CA GLY A 101 -1.88 2.30 -15.52
C GLY A 101 -0.86 3.44 -15.32
N SER A 102 -0.12 3.78 -16.37
CA SER A 102 0.92 4.83 -16.36
C SER A 102 0.39 6.23 -16.70
N GLU A 103 -0.91 6.36 -16.91
CA GLU A 103 -1.56 7.66 -17.16
C GLU A 103 -1.28 8.59 -15.97
N GLY A 104 -0.79 9.82 -16.26
CA GLY A 104 -0.30 10.76 -15.25
C GLY A 104 1.20 10.66 -14.93
N GLY A 105 1.93 9.69 -15.49
CA GLY A 105 3.40 9.61 -15.38
C GLY A 105 3.88 9.33 -13.94
N GLN A 106 5.10 9.80 -13.62
CA GLN A 106 5.72 9.63 -12.30
C GLN A 106 4.96 10.36 -11.18
N ASP A 107 4.09 11.31 -11.52
CA ASP A 107 3.37 12.13 -10.54
C ASP A 107 2.10 11.46 -10.02
N MET A 108 1.74 10.27 -10.52
CA MET A 108 0.49 9.57 -10.18
C MET A 108 0.73 8.14 -9.70
N LEU A 109 1.71 7.96 -8.81
CA LEU A 109 2.03 6.66 -8.21
C LEU A 109 1.03 6.30 -7.10
N PRO A 110 0.71 5.01 -6.88
CA PRO A 110 -0.16 4.63 -5.79
C PRO A 110 0.58 4.76 -4.45
N VAL A 111 -0.01 5.47 -3.49
CA VAL A 111 0.69 5.89 -2.25
C VAL A 111 0.19 5.20 -1.00
N CYS A 112 -1.08 4.84 -0.94
CA CYS A 112 -1.65 4.07 0.14
C CYS A 112 -2.88 3.32 -0.34
N PHE A 113 -3.24 2.28 0.40
CA PHE A 113 -4.47 1.52 0.16
C PHE A 113 -5.00 0.96 1.46
N CYS A 114 -6.26 0.54 1.45
CA CYS A 114 -6.83 -0.37 2.44
C CYS A 114 -7.92 -1.23 1.78
N VAL A 115 -8.23 -2.36 2.39
CA VAL A 115 -9.30 -3.27 1.95
C VAL A 115 -10.57 -2.99 2.77
N ASP A 116 -11.72 -2.96 2.11
CA ASP A 116 -13.02 -2.82 2.78
C ASP A 116 -13.64 -4.17 3.18
N GLY A 117 -14.75 -4.11 3.92
CA GLY A 117 -15.47 -5.31 4.39
C GLY A 117 -16.07 -6.18 3.28
N GLU A 118 -16.14 -5.68 2.04
CA GLU A 118 -16.61 -6.42 0.86
C GLU A 118 -15.44 -7.03 0.05
N GLY A 119 -14.21 -6.94 0.57
CA GLY A 119 -13.01 -7.45 -0.07
C GLY A 119 -12.59 -6.64 -1.31
N LYS A 120 -12.93 -5.35 -1.37
CA LYS A 120 -12.49 -4.43 -2.44
C LYS A 120 -11.36 -3.55 -1.92
N ALA A 121 -10.45 -3.14 -2.80
CA ALA A 121 -9.33 -2.29 -2.43
C ALA A 121 -9.60 -0.83 -2.76
N TRP A 122 -9.47 0.04 -1.78
CA TRP A 122 -9.42 1.48 -1.98
C TRP A 122 -7.96 1.88 -2.14
N VAL A 123 -7.62 2.60 -3.21
CA VAL A 123 -6.25 3.02 -3.53
C VAL A 123 -6.23 4.52 -3.77
N ALA A 124 -5.30 5.21 -3.12
CA ALA A 124 -5.00 6.61 -3.37
C ALA A 124 -3.76 6.73 -4.26
N PHE A 125 -3.74 7.76 -5.10
CA PHE A 125 -2.61 8.08 -5.97
C PHE A 125 -2.03 9.45 -5.61
N GLU A 126 -0.71 9.55 -5.66
CA GLU A 126 0.01 10.80 -5.50
C GLU A 126 -0.51 11.84 -6.50
N ASN A 127 -0.58 13.09 -6.06
CA ASN A 127 -1.01 14.27 -6.82
C ASN A 127 -2.36 14.19 -7.56
N SER A 128 -3.13 13.12 -7.38
CA SER A 128 -4.33 12.85 -8.15
C SER A 128 -5.53 13.65 -7.65
N GLY A 129 -5.60 13.89 -6.34
CA GLY A 129 -6.79 14.49 -5.72
C GLY A 129 -7.98 13.53 -5.70
N LYS A 130 -7.73 12.21 -5.76
CA LYS A 130 -8.77 11.20 -5.79
C LYS A 130 -8.34 9.87 -5.19
N ILE A 131 -9.32 9.06 -4.85
CA ILE A 131 -9.16 7.65 -4.51
C ILE A 131 -10.05 6.80 -5.42
N VAL A 132 -9.62 5.58 -5.70
CA VAL A 132 -10.34 4.64 -6.57
C VAL A 132 -10.55 3.32 -5.84
N ARG A 133 -11.77 2.81 -5.87
CA ARG A 133 -12.15 1.49 -5.37
C ARG A 133 -12.02 0.48 -6.50
N TYR A 134 -11.31 -0.61 -6.25
CA TYR A 134 -11.06 -1.69 -7.19
C TYR A 134 -11.64 -3.00 -6.70
N ASP A 135 -12.19 -3.78 -7.63
CA ASP A 135 -12.46 -5.19 -7.42
C ASP A 135 -11.14 -5.98 -7.50
N LEU A 136 -10.84 -6.76 -6.46
CA LEU A 136 -9.61 -7.55 -6.38
C LEU A 136 -9.70 -8.91 -7.10
N GLU A 137 -10.91 -9.39 -7.44
CA GLU A 137 -11.11 -10.60 -8.22
C GLU A 137 -11.07 -10.32 -9.72
N SER A 138 -11.75 -9.26 -10.19
CA SER A 138 -11.78 -8.89 -11.61
C SER A 138 -10.68 -7.92 -12.04
N GLY A 139 -10.17 -7.12 -11.09
CA GLY A 139 -9.22 -6.04 -11.36
C GLY A 139 -9.87 -4.73 -11.84
N GLU A 140 -11.20 -4.67 -11.91
CA GLU A 140 -11.92 -3.51 -12.43
C GLU A 140 -11.97 -2.35 -11.44
N ALA A 141 -11.90 -1.11 -11.95
CA ALA A 141 -12.19 0.08 -11.17
C ALA A 141 -13.72 0.23 -11.03
N LEU A 142 -14.20 0.23 -9.79
CA LEU A 142 -15.63 0.26 -9.47
C LEU A 142 -16.14 1.67 -9.20
N GLN A 143 -15.34 2.48 -8.51
CA GLN A 143 -15.75 3.80 -8.06
C GLN A 143 -14.55 4.74 -7.93
N GLU A 144 -14.76 6.02 -8.24
CA GLU A 144 -13.80 7.10 -8.01
C GLU A 144 -14.41 8.14 -7.07
N VAL A 145 -13.62 8.63 -6.12
CA VAL A 145 -14.03 9.69 -5.19
C VAL A 145 -12.98 10.79 -5.20
N GLU A 146 -13.43 12.01 -5.50
CA GLU A 146 -12.59 13.19 -5.42
C GLU A 146 -12.28 13.55 -3.96
N LEU A 147 -11.04 13.93 -3.72
CA LEU A 147 -10.57 14.46 -2.45
C LEU A 147 -10.33 15.97 -2.58
N PRO A 148 -10.57 16.76 -1.53
CA PRO A 148 -10.28 18.19 -1.53
C PRO A 148 -8.77 18.49 -1.51
N THR A 149 -7.91 17.48 -1.63
CA THR A 149 -6.46 17.60 -1.60
C THR A 149 -5.80 16.49 -2.40
N LYS A 150 -4.65 16.83 -3.00
CA LYS A 150 -3.86 15.96 -3.88
C LYS A 150 -2.80 15.12 -3.14
N ARG A 151 -2.74 15.22 -1.80
CA ARG A 151 -1.60 14.74 -1.00
C ARG A 151 -1.97 13.66 0.00
N ALA A 152 -2.75 12.67 -0.39
CA ALA A 152 -3.03 11.52 0.46
C ALA A 152 -1.74 10.77 0.84
N THR A 153 -1.64 10.30 2.08
CA THR A 153 -0.47 9.58 2.62
C THR A 153 -0.81 8.30 3.35
N GLY A 154 -2.07 8.10 3.72
CA GLY A 154 -2.52 6.95 4.50
C GLY A 154 -4.03 6.86 4.49
N MET A 155 -4.54 5.65 4.70
CA MET A 155 -5.96 5.37 4.65
C MET A 155 -6.33 4.19 5.54
N THR A 156 -7.49 4.24 6.19
CA THR A 156 -8.06 3.12 6.93
C THR A 156 -9.55 3.31 7.14
N PHE A 157 -10.28 2.20 7.29
CA PHE A 157 -11.65 2.23 7.79
C PHE A 157 -11.67 2.32 9.32
N GLY A 158 -12.65 3.04 9.86
CA GLY A 158 -12.87 3.23 11.29
C GLY A 158 -14.31 3.65 11.59
N GLY A 159 -14.52 4.27 12.76
CA GLY A 159 -15.86 4.58 13.24
C GLY A 159 -16.52 3.37 13.93
N GLU A 160 -17.69 3.57 14.52
CA GLU A 160 -18.37 2.50 15.28
C GLU A 160 -18.83 1.34 14.38
N SER A 161 -19.24 1.65 13.14
CA SER A 161 -19.69 0.66 12.16
C SER A 161 -18.58 0.18 11.21
N MET A 162 -17.35 0.71 11.31
CA MET A 162 -16.27 0.47 10.33
C MET A 162 -16.61 0.90 8.90
N GLU A 163 -17.53 1.85 8.73
CA GLU A 163 -17.97 2.37 7.43
C GLU A 163 -17.30 3.71 7.06
N ASP A 164 -16.59 4.34 8.00
CA ASP A 164 -15.93 5.63 7.79
C ASP A 164 -14.51 5.43 7.25
N LEU A 165 -14.23 5.96 6.07
CA LEU A 165 -12.88 5.95 5.48
C LEU A 165 -12.09 7.18 5.90
N TYR A 166 -11.11 7.00 6.78
CA TYR A 166 -10.19 8.06 7.21
C TYR A 166 -9.00 8.13 6.26
N VAL A 167 -8.71 9.33 5.76
CA VAL A 167 -7.56 9.60 4.88
C VAL A 167 -6.64 10.61 5.54
N THR A 168 -5.36 10.26 5.71
CA THR A 168 -4.33 11.21 6.17
C THR A 168 -3.67 11.87 4.98
N VAL A 169 -3.23 13.11 5.17
CA VAL A 169 -2.65 13.92 4.09
C VAL A 169 -1.37 14.59 4.55
N SER A 170 -0.44 14.84 3.62
CA SER A 170 0.77 15.61 3.91
C SER A 170 0.53 17.10 3.68
N MET A 171 0.95 17.92 4.65
CA MET A 171 1.03 19.37 4.50
C MET A 171 2.32 19.84 3.83
N SER A 172 3.32 18.96 3.63
CA SER A 172 4.64 19.35 3.13
C SER A 172 4.51 20.21 1.88
N THR A 173 4.96 21.47 1.96
CA THR A 173 5.19 22.29 0.79
C THR A 173 6.22 21.55 -0.05
N VAL A 174 5.79 20.99 -1.17
CA VAL A 174 6.74 20.70 -2.25
C VAL A 174 7.30 22.07 -2.59
N ASN A 175 8.52 22.37 -2.13
CA ASN A 175 9.25 23.51 -2.64
C ASN A 175 9.44 23.17 -4.11
N THR A 176 8.59 23.71 -4.98
CA THR A 176 8.83 23.79 -6.41
C THR A 176 9.97 24.78 -6.62
N SER A 177 11.15 24.46 -6.11
CA SER A 177 12.38 25.12 -6.47
C SER A 177 13.10 24.21 -7.44
N GLN A 178 12.61 24.18 -8.67
CA GLN A 178 13.44 24.27 -9.87
C GLN A 178 12.56 24.36 -11.13
N ALA A 179 12.49 25.56 -11.71
CA ALA A 179 12.62 25.83 -13.15
C ALA A 179 12.11 27.26 -13.48
N GLY A 180 13.00 28.10 -14.04
CA GLY A 180 12.63 29.39 -14.64
C GLY A 180 13.74 30.43 -14.53
N GLY A 181 14.62 30.49 -15.54
CA GLY A 181 15.75 31.41 -15.58
C GLY A 181 15.41 32.86 -15.95
N GLY A 182 16.46 33.68 -15.95
CA GLY A 182 16.57 34.85 -16.82
C GLY A 182 16.30 36.23 -16.20
N GLY A 183 17.40 36.97 -15.94
CA GLY A 183 17.51 38.40 -16.28
C GLY A 183 17.15 39.44 -15.22
N GLY A 184 18.04 40.43 -15.03
CA GLY A 184 17.73 41.71 -14.39
C GLY A 184 18.89 42.27 -13.56
N GLY A 185 19.51 43.35 -14.03
CA GLY A 185 20.74 43.92 -13.50
C GLY A 185 20.60 44.80 -12.25
N GLY A 186 21.77 45.26 -11.82
CA GLY A 186 22.03 46.22 -10.75
C GLY A 186 23.53 46.36 -10.56
#